data_AF-A0A355GAV7-F1
#
_entry.id   AF-A0A355GAV7-F1
#
_cell.length_a   1.000
_cell.length_b   1.000
_cell.length_c   1.000
_cell.angle_alpha   90.00
_cell.angle_beta   90.00
_cell.angle_gamma   90.00
#
_symmetry.space_group_name_H-M   'P 1'
#
loop_
_entity.id
_entity.type
_entity.pdbx_description
1 polymer ?
#
loop_
_entity_poly.entity_id
_entity_poly.type
_entity_poly.pdbx_seq_one_letter_code
_entity_poly.pdbx_strand_id
1 'polypeptide(L)'
;KQVQLYYLKNAKSGLCPEDCGYCSQARGSKADIPKYRMLNEEKLLEGAKAADEAKAGTYCIVASGRGPTDKEVEHVASVVEKIKSSFDLRICCCLGLLNEDQAKRLQQ
;
A
#
# COMPACT_ATOMS: atom_id res chain seq x y z
N LYS A 1 -5.19 15.65 24.70
CA LYS A 1 -5.78 15.17 23.42
C LYS A 1 -4.99 13.94 22.98
N GLN A 2 -5.66 12.89 22.51
CA GLN A 2 -5.01 11.66 22.02
C GLN A 2 -4.96 11.70 20.49
N VAL A 3 -3.88 11.19 19.90
CA VAL A 3 -3.67 11.13 18.44
C VAL A 3 -3.38 9.68 18.02
N GLN A 4 -3.72 9.32 16.78
CA GLN A 4 -3.41 8.01 16.21
C GLN A 4 -2.35 8.16 15.13
N LEU A 5 -1.28 7.38 15.21
CA LEU A 5 -0.20 7.38 14.22
C LEU A 5 -0.42 6.27 13.19
N TYR A 6 -0.50 6.65 11.92
CA TYR A 6 -0.55 5.76 10.77
C TYR A 6 0.74 5.94 9.97
N TYR A 7 1.43 4.84 9.68
CA TYR A 7 2.66 4.84 8.88
C TYR A 7 2.35 4.40 7.46
N LEU A 8 2.61 5.24 6.47
CA LEU A 8 2.23 5.01 5.08
C LEU A 8 3.43 4.57 4.23
N LYS A 9 3.27 3.48 3.48
CA LYS A 9 4.22 3.04 2.46
C LYS A 9 3.58 3.08 1.07
N ASN A 10 4.21 3.83 0.17
CA ASN A 10 3.86 3.80 -1.24
C ASN A 10 4.47 2.53 -1.89
N ALA A 11 3.63 1.51 -2.07
CA ALA A 11 4.01 0.19 -2.58
C ALA A 11 4.09 0.13 -4.11
N LYS A 12 3.49 1.07 -4.83
CA LYS A 12 3.58 1.16 -6.30
C LYS A 12 3.42 2.61 -6.69
N SER A 13 4.38 3.16 -7.43
CA SER A 13 4.43 4.61 -7.66
C SER A 13 4.44 5.02 -9.13
N GLY A 14 3.67 6.06 -9.42
CA GLY A 14 3.55 6.67 -10.74
C GLY A 14 2.76 5.83 -11.74
N LEU A 15 2.77 6.27 -13.00
CA LEU A 15 2.14 5.60 -14.15
C LEU A 15 0.64 5.31 -13.99
N CYS A 16 -0.05 6.02 -13.08
CA CYS A 16 -1.48 5.87 -12.87
C CYS A 16 -2.23 6.32 -14.14
N PRO A 17 -3.13 5.51 -14.71
CA PRO A 17 -3.86 5.87 -15.93
C PRO A 17 -4.94 6.93 -15.69
N GLU A 18 -5.33 7.18 -14.44
CA GLU A 18 -6.30 8.20 -14.07
C GLU A 18 -5.76 9.62 -14.31
N ASP A 19 -6.66 10.57 -14.53
CA ASP A 19 -6.39 11.95 -14.93
C ASP A 19 -6.59 12.96 -13.79
N CYS A 20 -6.46 12.52 -12.54
CA CYS A 20 -6.61 13.38 -11.37
C CYS A 20 -5.61 14.55 -11.42
N GLY A 21 -6.09 15.75 -11.74
CA GLY A 21 -5.25 16.92 -12.02
C GLY A 21 -4.34 17.39 -10.87
N TYR A 22 -4.61 16.95 -9.64
CA TYR A 22 -3.81 17.22 -8.45
C TYR A 22 -2.77 16.14 -8.12
N CYS A 23 -2.86 14.95 -8.72
CA CYS A 23 -2.06 13.80 -8.31
C CYS A 23 -0.71 13.78 -9.02
N SER A 24 0.38 13.82 -8.25
CA SER A 24 1.76 13.70 -8.78
C SER A 24 2.03 12.36 -9.48
N GLN A 25 1.21 11.34 -9.24
CA GLN A 25 1.37 9.99 -9.78
C GLN A 25 0.58 9.73 -11.07
N ALA A 26 -0.26 10.67 -11.50
CA ALA A 26 -0.99 10.59 -12.76
C ALA A 26 -0.01 10.52 -13.95
N ARG A 27 -0.31 9.72 -14.98
CA ARG A 27 0.57 9.49 -16.14
C ARG A 27 0.99 10.78 -16.84
N GLY A 28 0.11 11.79 -16.88
CA GLY A 28 0.38 13.11 -17.47
C GLY A 28 1.11 14.10 -16.56
N SER A 29 1.40 13.74 -15.30
CA SER A 29 2.05 14.64 -14.35
C SER A 29 3.52 14.87 -14.69
N LYS A 30 3.97 16.11 -14.52
CA LYS A 30 5.38 16.52 -14.64
C LYS A 30 6.14 16.50 -13.31
N ALA A 31 5.50 16.07 -12.23
CA ALA A 31 6.13 15.99 -10.92
C ALA A 31 7.32 15.03 -10.93
N ASP A 32 8.41 15.45 -10.28
CA ASP A 32 9.58 14.60 -10.09
C ASP A 32 9.33 13.65 -8.91
N ILE A 33 8.94 12.42 -9.25
CA ILE A 33 8.68 11.35 -8.28
C ILE A 33 9.34 10.06 -8.75
N PRO A 34 9.80 9.20 -7.83
CA PRO A 34 10.24 7.86 -8.18
C PRO A 34 9.09 7.07 -8.80
N LYS A 35 9.35 6.36 -9.90
CA LYS A 35 8.35 5.52 -10.59
C LYS A 35 8.81 4.07 -10.52
N TYR A 36 7.98 3.21 -9.95
CA TYR A 36 8.32 1.80 -9.74
C TYR A 36 7.06 0.94 -9.67
N ARG A 37 7.21 -0.32 -10.07
CA ARG A 37 6.17 -1.35 -9.96
C ARG A 37 5.99 -1.76 -8.49
N MET A 38 5.01 -2.63 -8.23
CA MET A 38 4.75 -3.15 -6.88
C MET A 38 6.05 -3.58 -6.19
N LEU A 39 6.27 -3.07 -4.98
CA LEU A 39 7.40 -3.44 -4.13
C LEU A 39 7.35 -4.94 -3.80
N ASN A 40 8.53 -5.55 -3.69
CA ASN A 40 8.63 -6.94 -3.25
C ASN A 40 8.30 -7.07 -1.75
N GLU A 41 8.19 -8.32 -1.29
CA GLU A 41 7.87 -8.66 0.10
C GLU A 41 8.86 -8.02 1.09
N GLU A 42 10.17 -8.16 0.82
CA GLU A 42 11.23 -7.61 1.66
C GLU A 42 11.04 -6.12 1.92
N LYS A 43 10.77 -5.31 0.88
CA LYS A 43 10.57 -3.86 1.02
C LYS A 43 9.28 -3.48 1.74
N LEU A 44 8.26 -4.34 1.70
CA LEU A 44 7.03 -4.12 2.45
C LEU A 44 7.20 -4.50 3.93
N LEU A 45 7.94 -5.57 4.24
CA LEU A 45 8.31 -5.96 5.60
C LEU A 45 9.27 -4.97 6.26
N GLU A 46 10.27 -4.45 5.52
CA GLU A 46 11.11 -3.33 5.99
C GLU A 46 10.25 -2.13 6.39
N GLY A 47 9.23 -1.80 5.60
CA GLY A 47 8.31 -0.70 5.92
C GLY A 47 7.46 -0.98 7.16
N ALA A 48 7.00 -2.22 7.35
CA ALA A 48 6.27 -2.62 8.56
C ALA A 48 7.16 -2.55 9.81
N LYS A 49 8.41 -3.02 9.71
CA LYS A 49 9.40 -2.89 10.79
C LYS A 49 9.63 -1.42 11.16
N ALA A 50 9.79 -0.55 10.16
CA ALA A 50 9.94 0.89 10.41
C ALA A 50 8.68 1.51 11.06
N ALA A 51 7.48 1.03 10.72
CA ALA A 51 6.23 1.46 11.34
C ALA A 51 6.15 1.05 12.82
N ASP A 52 6.54 -0.19 13.14
CA ASP A 52 6.61 -0.72 14.49
C ASP A 52 7.64 0.04 15.35
N GLU A 53 8.85 0.26 14.81
CA GLU A 53 9.90 1.07 15.46
C GLU A 53 9.46 2.52 15.70
N ALA A 54 8.65 3.08 14.79
CA ALA A 54 8.04 4.40 14.94
C ALA A 54 6.84 4.41 15.91
N LYS A 55 6.47 3.27 16.49
CA LYS A 55 5.30 3.08 17.38
C LYS A 55 3.99 3.50 16.71
N ALA A 56 3.88 3.28 15.41
CA ALA A 56 2.63 3.48 14.69
C ALA A 56 1.61 2.42 15.11
N GLY A 57 0.34 2.80 15.24
CA GLY A 57 -0.73 1.83 15.53
C GLY A 57 -1.28 1.15 14.28
N THR A 58 -0.90 1.63 13.09
CA THR A 58 -1.35 1.10 11.81
C THR A 58 -0.29 1.32 10.73
N TYR A 59 -0.09 0.31 9.89
CA TYR A 59 0.72 0.39 8.67
C TYR A 59 -0.18 0.36 7.43
N CYS A 60 0.00 1.35 6.55
CA CYS A 60 -0.82 1.55 5.35
C CYS A 60 -0.04 1.23 4.08
N ILE A 61 -0.49 0.24 3.31
CA ILE A 61 0.08 -0.15 2.02
C ILE A 61 -0.74 0.49 0.90
N VAL A 62 -0.13 1.37 0.11
CA VAL A 62 -0.84 2.22 -0.85
C VAL A 62 -0.26 2.02 -2.25
N ALA A 63 -1.10 1.92 -3.28
CA ALA A 63 -0.65 1.70 -4.65
C ALA A 63 -1.25 2.73 -5.62
N SER A 64 -0.45 3.15 -6.61
CA SER A 64 -0.93 3.91 -7.76
C SER A 64 -1.70 3.03 -8.74
N GLY A 65 -2.65 3.65 -9.46
CA GLY A 65 -3.48 2.98 -10.45
C GLY A 65 -4.97 3.12 -10.16
N ARG A 66 -5.80 2.68 -11.11
CA ARG A 66 -7.25 2.63 -10.95
C ARG A 66 -7.70 1.52 -9.99
N GLY A 67 -7.00 0.39 -10.03
CA GLY A 67 -7.25 -0.81 -9.23
C GLY A 67 -6.10 -1.80 -9.39
N PRO A 68 -6.02 -2.82 -8.53
CA PRO A 68 -4.96 -3.81 -8.58
C PRO A 68 -5.31 -4.95 -9.53
N THR A 69 -4.26 -5.66 -9.96
CA THR A 69 -4.40 -6.99 -10.56
C THR A 69 -4.57 -8.05 -9.48
N ASP A 70 -5.13 -9.22 -9.82
CA ASP A 70 -5.28 -10.32 -8.85
C ASP A 70 -3.94 -10.80 -8.28
N LYS A 71 -2.87 -10.73 -9.07
CA LYS A 71 -1.51 -11.04 -8.61
C LYS A 71 -0.99 -10.03 -7.59
N GLU A 72 -1.30 -8.75 -7.78
CA GLU A 72 -0.94 -7.71 -6.80
C GLU A 72 -1.73 -7.88 -5.50
N VAL A 73 -3.01 -8.25 -5.58
CA VAL A 73 -3.83 -8.56 -4.41
C VAL A 73 -3.28 -9.76 -3.66
N GLU A 74 -2.94 -10.84 -4.36
CA GLU A 74 -2.37 -12.03 -3.72
C GLU A 74 -1.02 -11.74 -3.05
N HIS A 75 -0.16 -11.00 -3.75
CA HIS A 75 1.10 -10.54 -3.20
C HIS A 75 0.89 -9.72 -1.93
N VAL A 76 0.00 -8.72 -1.95
CA VAL A 76 -0.28 -7.90 -0.77
C VAL A 76 -0.88 -8.74 0.36
N ALA A 77 -1.83 -9.61 0.09
CA ALA A 77 -2.46 -10.48 1.10
C ALA A 77 -1.43 -11.37 1.81
N SER A 78 -0.58 -12.08 1.05
CA SER A 78 0.47 -12.93 1.61
C SER A 78 1.48 -12.15 2.48
N VAL A 79 1.81 -10.92 2.09
CA VAL A 79 2.70 -10.06 2.88
C VAL A 79 2.00 -9.54 4.13
N VAL A 80 0.71 -9.19 4.06
CA VAL A 80 -0.10 -8.74 5.19
C VAL A 80 -0.16 -9.81 6.28
N GLU A 81 -0.34 -11.09 5.91
CA GLU A 81 -0.31 -12.22 6.86
C GLU A 81 1.01 -12.28 7.63
N LYS A 82 2.15 -12.13 6.93
CA LYS A 82 3.48 -12.11 7.54
C LYS A 82 3.69 -10.91 8.46
N ILE A 83 3.16 -9.74 8.09
CA ILE A 83 3.25 -8.55 8.93
C ILE A 83 2.43 -8.75 10.22
N LYS A 84 1.18 -9.21 10.10
CA LYS A 84 0.29 -9.46 11.25
C LYS A 84 0.87 -10.51 12.21
N SER A 85 1.63 -11.49 11.71
CA SER A 85 2.27 -12.51 12.56
C SER A 85 3.57 -12.06 13.21
N SER A 86 4.22 -11.01 12.69
CA SER A 86 5.54 -10.56 13.13
C SER A 86 5.51 -9.27 13.96
N PHE A 87 4.47 -8.44 13.82
CA PHE A 87 4.37 -7.11 14.44
C PHE A 87 2.97 -6.86 15.01
N ASP A 88 2.87 -6.05 16.06
CA ASP A 88 1.59 -5.62 16.63
C ASP A 88 1.05 -4.38 15.88
N LEU A 89 0.80 -4.55 14.59
CA LEU A 89 0.34 -3.50 13.69
C LEU A 89 -1.03 -3.84 13.10
N ARG A 90 -1.95 -2.88 13.14
CA ARG A 90 -3.12 -2.93 12.25
C ARG A 90 -2.68 -2.64 10.83
N ILE A 91 -3.37 -3.23 9.86
CA ILE A 91 -3.07 -3.01 8.44
C ILE A 91 -4.22 -2.31 7.74
N CYS A 92 -3.88 -1.34 6.89
CA CYS A 92 -4.79 -0.69 5.96
C CYS A 92 -4.20 -0.78 4.55
N CYS A 93 -5.05 -1.01 3.56
CA CYS A 93 -4.64 -1.03 2.16
C CYS A 93 -5.47 -0.04 1.34
N CYS A 94 -4.83 0.70 0.44
CA CYS A 94 -5.50 1.53 -0.56
C CYS A 94 -4.92 1.19 -1.94
N LEU A 95 -5.58 0.25 -2.63
CA LEU A 95 -5.11 -0.32 -3.89
C LEU A 95 -5.92 0.15 -5.11
N GLY A 96 -6.87 1.06 -4.92
CA GLY A 96 -7.83 1.50 -5.93
C GLY A 96 -9.15 0.72 -5.85
N LEU A 97 -9.84 0.60 -6.98
CA LEU A 97 -11.12 -0.09 -7.11
C LEU A 97 -10.91 -1.61 -7.10
N LEU A 98 -11.33 -2.25 -6.01
CA LEU A 98 -11.35 -3.70 -5.87
C LEU A 98 -12.63 -4.27 -6.49
N ASN A 99 -12.55 -5.49 -7.01
CA ASN A 99 -13.73 -6.32 -7.21
C ASN A 99 -14.07 -7.11 -5.92
N GLU A 100 -15.21 -7.81 -5.92
CA GLU A 100 -15.70 -8.52 -4.73
C GLU A 100 -14.74 -9.64 -4.26
N ASP A 101 -14.18 -10.41 -5.19
CA ASP A 101 -13.28 -11.52 -4.87
C ASP A 101 -11.95 -11.00 -4.29
N GLN A 102 -11.43 -9.91 -4.85
CA GLN A 102 -10.23 -9.23 -4.34
C GLN A 102 -10.47 -8.69 -2.93
N ALA A 103 -11.64 -8.10 -2.67
CA ALA A 103 -12.00 -7.61 -1.34
C ALA A 103 -12.10 -8.76 -0.32
N LYS A 104 -12.74 -9.87 -0.68
CA LYS A 104 -12.81 -11.09 0.15
C LYS A 104 -11.43 -11.63 0.49
N ARG A 105 -10.50 -11.62 -0.47
CA ARG A 105 -9.12 -12.10 -0.27
C ARG A 105 -8.32 -11.22 0.69
N LEU A 106 -8.52 -9.91 0.65
CA LEU A 106 -7.85 -8.96 1.56
C LEU A 106 -8.46 -8.89 2.96
N GLN A 107 -9.71 -9.35 3.13
CA GLN A 107 -10.38 -9.36 4.43
C GLN A 107 -9.81 -10.41 5.39
N GLN A 108 -9.20 -11.46 4.86
CA GLN A 108 -8.65 -12.59 5.63
C GLN A 108 -7.47 -12.13 6.52
#